data_AF-A0A1X9X2Z4-F1
#
_entry.id   AF-A0A1X9X2Z4-F1
#
_cell.length_a   1.000
_cell.length_b   1.000
_cell.length_c   1.000
_cell.angle_alpha   90.00
_cell.angle_beta   90.00
_cell.angle_gamma   90.00
#
_symmetry.space_group_name_H-M   'P 1'
#
loop_
_entity.id
_entity.type
_entity.pdbx_description
1 polymer ?
#
loop_
_entity_poly.entity_id
_entity_poly.type
_entity_poly.pdbx_seq_one_letter_code
_entity_poly.pdbx_strand_id
1 'polypeptide(L)' 'IGGHGEAVHHHETVRVGKNGNQVQVSLTVSPIRDRDGELTGASTIAHDITGRKLA' A
#
# COMPACT_ATOMS: atom_id res chain seq x y z
N ILE A 1 7.96 -12.74 10.39
CA ILE A 1 8.61 -11.84 11.37
C ILE A 1 9.67 -11.01 10.65
N GLY A 2 9.31 -9.79 10.21
CA GLY A 2 10.25 -8.88 9.55
C GLY A 2 10.54 -7.71 10.48
N GLY A 3 11.72 -7.69 11.09
CA GLY A 3 12.23 -6.55 11.84
C GLY A 3 12.76 -5.48 10.89
N HIS A 4 12.71 -4.22 11.32
CA HIS A 4 13.23 -3.04 10.59
C HIS A 4 12.45 -2.58 9.37
N GLY A 5 11.13 -2.33 9.51
CA GLY A 5 10.44 -1.38 8.63
C GLY A 5 10.62 -1.56 7.13
N GLU A 6 10.80 -2.80 6.68
CA GLU A 6 10.85 -3.11 5.26
C GLU A 6 9.55 -2.61 4.65
N ALA A 7 9.66 -1.66 3.72
CA ALA A 7 8.50 -1.19 2.99
C ALA A 7 7.86 -2.41 2.33
N VAL A 8 6.54 -2.54 2.48
CA VAL A 8 5.81 -3.57 1.73
C VAL A 8 5.80 -3.07 0.30
N HIS A 9 6.82 -3.46 -0.47
CA HIS A 9 7.08 -2.91 -1.81
C HIS A 9 6.11 -3.40 -2.88
N HIS A 10 5.40 -4.50 -2.62
CA HIS A 10 4.51 -5.08 -3.61
C HIS A 10 3.41 -5.91 -2.94
N HIS A 11 2.32 -5.27 -2.58
CA HIS A 11 1.11 -5.96 -2.16
C HIS A 11 -0.04 -5.63 -3.10
N GLU A 12 -0.47 -6.61 -3.90
CA GLU A 12 -1.69 -6.48 -4.67
C GLU A 12 -2.90 -6.77 -3.80
N THR A 13 -3.90 -5.90 -3.85
CA THR A 13 -5.14 -6.04 -3.11
C THR A 13 -6.31 -5.43 -3.85
N VAL A 14 -7.52 -5.65 -3.34
CA VAL A 14 -8.75 -5.05 -3.85
C VAL A 14 -9.22 -3.99 -2.87
N ARG A 15 -9.42 -2.77 -3.36
CA ARG A 15 -10.02 -1.67 -2.60
C ARG A 15 -11.41 -1.35 -3.13
N VAL A 16 -12.30 -0.94 -2.23
CA VAL A 16 -13.64 -0.47 -2.58
C VAL A 16 -13.60 1.04 -2.67
N GLY A 17 -13.87 1.57 -3.86
CA GLY A 17 -14.02 3.00 -4.09
C GLY A 17 -15.27 3.56 -3.43
N LYS A 18 -15.37 4.89 -3.31
CA LYS A 18 -16.52 5.57 -2.70
C LYS A 18 -17.86 5.19 -3.33
N ASN A 19 -17.86 4.82 -4.61
CA ASN A 19 -19.06 4.44 -5.35
C ASN A 19 -19.38 2.93 -5.24
N GLY A 20 -18.67 2.19 -4.38
CA GLY A 20 -18.83 0.75 -4.21
C GLY A 20 -18.11 -0.12 -5.25
N ASN A 21 -17.41 0.50 -6.20
CA ASN A 21 -16.66 -0.23 -7.23
C ASN A 21 -15.38 -0.86 -6.65
N GLN A 22 -15.09 -2.09 -7.05
CA GLN A 22 -13.84 -2.76 -6.71
C GLN A 22 -12.73 -2.33 -7.66
N VAL A 23 -11.59 -1.95 -7.11
CA VAL A 23 -10.40 -1.53 -7.85
C VAL A 23 -9.25 -2.43 -7.44
N GLN A 24 -8.63 -3.09 -8.42
CA GLN A 24 -7.40 -3.85 -8.18
C GLN A 24 -6.26 -2.85 -8.07
N VAL A 25 -5.53 -2.89 -6.97
CA VAL A 25 -4.42 -1.96 -6.73
C VAL A 25 -3.15 -2.71 -6.35
N SER A 26 -2.02 -2.25 -6.87
CA SER A 26 -0.69 -2.59 -6.36
C SER A 26 -0.29 -1.51 -5.35
N LEU A 27 0.01 -1.91 -4.12
CA LEU A 27 0.34 -1.02 -3.02
C LEU A 27 1.82 -1.13 -2.66
N THR A 28 2.41 0.04 -2.45
CA THR A 28 3.69 0.21 -1.75
C THR A 28 3.43 0.97 -0.46
N VAL A 29 3.83 0.42 0.68
CA VAL A 29 3.63 1.05 2.00
C VAL A 29 4.97 1.28 2.68
N SER A 30 5.25 2.51 3.08
CA SER A 30 6.49 2.90 3.78
C SER A 30 6.16 3.46 5.16
N PRO A 31 6.81 2.98 6.23
CA PRO A 31 6.64 3.54 7.57
C PRO A 31 7.24 4.94 7.68
N ILE A 32 6.55 5.83 8.39
CA ILE A 32 7.03 7.16 8.78
C ILE A 32 7.43 7.06 10.26
N ARG A 33 8.67 7.40 10.57
CA ARG A 33 9.20 7.41 11.94
C ARG A 33 9.56 8.83 12.35
N ASP A 34 9.41 9.14 13.64
CA ASP A 34 9.95 10.37 14.20
C ASP A 34 11.48 10.33 14.38
N ARG A 35 12.03 11.35 15.03
CA ARG A 35 13.47 11.48 15.27
C ARG A 35 14.02 10.43 16.23
N ASP A 36 13.17 9.87 17.08
CA ASP A 36 13.53 8.84 18.06
C ASP A 36 13.39 7.44 17.46
N GLY A 37 12.88 7.34 16.21
CA GLY A 37 12.69 6.08 15.48
C GLY A 37 11.32 5.44 15.74
N GLU A 38 10.43 6.11 16.47
CA GLU A 38 9.11 5.60 16.80
C GLU A 38 8.16 5.75 15.59
N LEU A 39 7.30 4.76 15.38
CA LEU A 39 6.35 4.76 14.26
C LEU A 39 5.28 5.83 14.48
N THR A 40 5.29 6.86 13.64
CA THR A 40 4.29 7.95 13.69
C THR A 40 3.23 7.85 12.60
N GLY A 41 3.47 7.04 11.57
CA GLY A 41 2.48 6.79 10.52
C GLY A 41 3.01 5.92 9.39
N ALA A 42 2.29 5.94 8.28
CA ALA A 42 2.71 5.28 7.05
C ALA A 42 2.33 6.14 5.83
N SER A 43 3.19 6.16 4.82
CA SER A 43 2.86 6.64 3.49
C SER A 43 2.51 5.44 2.59
N THR A 44 1.59 5.65 1.65
CA THR A 44 1.18 4.60 0.72
C THR A 44 1.09 5.16 -0.68
N ILE A 45 1.69 4.44 -1.63
CA ILE A 45 1.51 4.67 -3.06
C ILE A 45 0.62 3.54 -3.57
N ALA A 46 -0.48 3.89 -4.23
CA ALA A 46 -1.43 2.93 -4.81
C ALA A 46 -1.49 3.13 -6.32
N HIS A 47 -1.16 2.09 -7.07
CA HIS A 47 -1.32 2.06 -8.52
C HIS A 47 -2.56 1.24 -8.88
N ASP A 48 -3.49 1.83 -9.64
CA ASP A 48 -4.60 1.09 -10.21
C ASP A 48 -4.07 0.12 -11.28
N ILE A 49 -4.31 -1.17 -11.07
CA ILE A 49 -3.93 -2.26 -11.97
C ILE A 49 -5.16 -3.00 -12.51
N THR A 50 -6.36 -2.45 -12.35
CA THR A 50 -7.61 -3.06 -12.83
C THR A 50 -7.54 -3.35 -14.33
N GLY A 51 -6.97 -2.44 -15.12
CA GLY A 51 -6.74 -2.66 -16.56
C GLY A 51 -5.66 -3.69 -16.89
N ARG A 52 -4.70 -3.95 -15.98
CA ARG A 52 -3.59 -4.89 -16.21
C ARG A 52 -4.00 -6.35 -15.99
N LYS A 53 -5.01 -6.61 -15.15
CA LYS A 53 -5.55 -7.97 -14.88
C LYS A 53 -6.66 -8.43 -15.83
N LEU A 54 -7.15 -7.54 -16.71
CA LEU A 54 -8.20 -7.85 -17.68
C LEU A 54 -7.67 -8.41 -19.02
N ALA A 55 -6.37 -8.71 -19.11
CA ALA A 55 -5.71 -9.26 -20.30
C ALA A 55 -5.41 -10.76 -20.15
#